data_AF-A0A7S2P1Q4-F1
#
_entry.id   AF-A0A7S2P1Q4-F1
#
_cell.length_a   1.000
_cell.length_b   1.000
_cell.length_c   1.000
_cell.angle_alpha   90.00
_cell.angle_beta   90.00
_cell.angle_gamma   90.00
#
_symmetry.space_group_name_H-M   'P 1'
#
loop_
_entity.id
_entity.type
_entity.pdbx_description
1 polymer ?
#
loop_
_entity_poly.entity_id
_entity_poly.type
_entity_poly.pdbx_seq_one_letter_code
_entity_poly.pdbx_strand_id
1 'polypeptide(L)'
;EDEGAGLAKLMLSYTWGYALADILGGLQEFCDNSGLAPESSFTWICCLCINQHRVAEKNAQGEAVPFVDFQRAFSDRVRGIGHVVALMSPWRDPEYIKRVWCNFEMFTAVTLGDEACQVSVTMPPAE
;
A
#
# COMPACT_ATOMS: atom_id res chain seq x y z
N GLU A 1 -15.78 18.18 -4.29
CA GLU A 1 -14.97 17.05 -4.77
C GLU A 1 -13.84 17.67 -5.57
N ASP A 2 -12.58 17.39 -5.23
CA ASP A 2 -11.43 17.94 -5.97
C ASP A 2 -11.40 17.32 -7.37
N GLU A 3 -11.57 18.15 -8.39
CA GLU A 3 -11.71 17.77 -9.81
C GLU A 3 -10.41 17.24 -10.44
N GLY A 4 -9.32 17.11 -9.67
CA GLY A 4 -7.97 16.86 -10.18
C GLY A 4 -7.41 15.45 -9.97
N ALA A 5 -7.98 14.62 -9.10
CA ALA A 5 -7.44 13.28 -8.81
C ALA A 5 -8.54 12.21 -8.84
N GLY A 6 -8.40 11.24 -9.76
CA GLY A 6 -9.32 10.11 -9.85
C GLY A 6 -9.29 9.23 -8.59
N LEU A 7 -10.35 8.45 -8.37
CA LEU A 7 -10.40 7.47 -7.29
C LEU A 7 -9.31 6.40 -7.46
N ALA A 8 -8.62 6.07 -6.37
CA ALA A 8 -7.63 5.01 -6.37
C ALA A 8 -8.29 3.65 -6.68
N LYS A 9 -7.75 2.95 -7.66
CA LYS A 9 -8.15 1.59 -8.06
C LYS A 9 -7.27 0.53 -7.42
N LEU A 10 -6.05 0.91 -7.04
CA LEU A 10 -5.04 0.02 -6.48
C LEU A 10 -4.59 0.58 -5.13
N MET A 11 -4.34 -0.30 -4.18
CA MET A 11 -3.64 0.00 -2.93
C MET A 11 -2.27 -0.66 -3.00
N LEU A 12 -1.20 0.13 -3.01
CA LEU A 12 0.14 -0.41 -2.87
C LEU A 12 0.43 -0.68 -1.39
N SER A 13 0.59 -1.96 -1.05
CA SER A 13 1.15 -2.40 0.21
C SER A 13 2.65 -2.62 0.02
N TYR A 14 3.48 -1.90 0.79
CA TYR A 14 4.94 -1.92 0.63
C TYR A 14 5.67 -1.65 1.95
N THR A 15 6.97 -1.93 1.95
CA THR A 15 7.84 -1.70 3.11
C THR A 15 8.53 -0.34 3.04
N TRP A 16 8.50 0.38 4.16
CA TRP A 16 9.34 1.55 4.38
C TRP A 16 10.82 1.18 4.30
N GLY A 17 11.57 1.89 3.46
CA GLY A 17 12.98 1.62 3.20
C GLY A 17 13.27 1.12 1.78
N TYR A 18 12.24 0.71 1.02
CA TYR A 18 12.41 0.44 -0.40
C TYR A 18 12.78 1.71 -1.16
N ALA A 19 13.62 1.57 -2.19
CA ALA A 19 13.94 2.70 -3.05
C ALA A 19 12.70 3.10 -3.86
N LEU A 20 12.59 4.40 -4.18
CA LEU A 20 11.53 4.87 -5.05
C LEU A 20 11.56 4.18 -6.42
N ALA A 21 12.76 3.88 -6.93
CA ALA A 21 12.93 3.13 -8.17
C ALA A 21 12.30 1.73 -8.11
N ASP A 22 12.42 1.04 -6.97
CA ASP A 22 11.82 -0.28 -6.77
C ASP A 22 10.29 -0.20 -6.71
N ILE A 23 9.77 0.82 -6.03
CA ILE A 23 8.33 1.08 -5.97
C ILE A 23 7.75 1.34 -7.36
N LEU A 24 8.38 2.24 -8.13
CA LEU A 24 7.93 2.58 -9.48
C LEU A 24 8.10 1.40 -10.44
N GLY A 25 9.23 0.70 -10.36
CA GLY A 25 9.50 -0.48 -11.17
C GLY A 25 8.50 -1.60 -10.92
N GLY A 26 8.18 -1.90 -9.66
CA GLY A 26 7.20 -2.93 -9.31
C GLY A 26 5.77 -2.56 -9.71
N LEU A 27 5.40 -1.27 -9.64
CA LEU A 27 4.10 -0.80 -10.14
C LEU A 27 4.00 -0.87 -11.66
N GLN A 28 5.08 -0.51 -12.37
CA GLN A 28 5.16 -0.63 -13.83
C GLN A 28 5.00 -2.10 -14.26
N GLU A 29 5.78 -2.99 -13.64
CA GLU A 29 5.72 -4.44 -13.89
C GLU A 29 4.32 -5.01 -13.60
N PHE A 30 3.67 -4.55 -12.52
CA PHE A 30 2.29 -4.93 -12.23
C PHE A 30 1.31 -4.47 -13.31
N CYS A 31 1.44 -3.23 -13.78
CA CYS A 31 0.57 -2.70 -14.83
C CYS A 31 0.75 -3.48 -16.14
N ASP A 32 2.00 -3.73 -16.54
CA ASP A 32 2.32 -4.45 -17.77
C ASP A 32 1.77 -5.88 -17.75
N ASN A 33 1.99 -6.61 -16.65
CA ASN A 33 1.48 -7.98 -16.48
C ASN A 33 -0.04 -8.06 -16.36
N SER A 34 -0.69 -6.99 -15.89
CA SER A 34 -2.14 -6.92 -15.72
C SER A 34 -2.86 -6.30 -16.92
N GLY A 35 -2.13 -5.85 -17.95
CA GLY A 35 -2.69 -5.15 -19.11
C GLY A 35 -3.32 -3.79 -18.75
N LEU A 36 -2.86 -3.15 -17.68
CA LEU A 36 -3.34 -1.84 -17.22
C LEU A 36 -2.49 -0.73 -17.82
N ALA A 37 -3.14 0.35 -18.27
CA ALA A 37 -2.43 1.56 -18.70
C ALA A 37 -1.98 2.36 -17.45
N PRO A 38 -0.67 2.59 -17.23
CA PRO A 38 -0.16 3.30 -16.04
C PRO A 38 -0.79 4.68 -15.85
N GLU A 39 -1.09 5.39 -16.94
CA GLU A 39 -1.67 6.74 -16.96
C GLU A 39 -3.11 6.78 -16.40
N SER A 40 -3.78 5.64 -16.35
CA SER A 40 -5.15 5.47 -15.86
C SER A 40 -5.25 4.62 -14.59
N SER A 41 -4.09 4.27 -14.02
CA SER A 41 -3.92 3.39 -12.86
C SER A 41 -3.61 4.22 -11.61
N PHE A 42 -4.66 4.74 -10.98
CA PHE A 42 -4.54 5.51 -9.76
C PHE A 42 -4.25 4.60 -8.57
N THR A 43 -3.05 4.73 -8.00
CA THR A 43 -2.59 3.91 -6.87
C THR A 43 -2.53 4.73 -5.60
N TRP A 44 -3.17 4.23 -4.54
CA TRP A 44 -3.04 4.77 -3.20
C TRP A 44 -1.75 4.26 -2.55
N ILE A 45 -0.93 5.16 -2.03
CA ILE A 45 0.33 4.86 -1.35
C ILE A 45 0.32 5.53 0.02
N CYS A 46 0.53 4.76 1.08
CA CYS A 46 0.33 5.24 2.45
C CYS A 46 1.19 6.47 2.80
N CYS A 47 2.43 6.57 2.33
CA CYS A 47 3.31 7.72 2.62
C CYS A 47 2.89 9.01 1.90
N LEU A 48 2.14 8.90 0.80
CA LEU A 48 1.66 10.06 0.03
C LEU A 48 0.29 10.52 0.53
N CYS A 49 -0.54 9.57 0.98
CA CYS A 49 -1.94 9.84 1.33
C CYS A 49 -2.19 9.95 2.84
N ILE A 50 -1.22 9.56 3.68
CA ILE A 50 -1.29 9.75 5.14
C ILE A 50 -0.25 10.80 5.52
N ASN A 51 -0.70 11.92 6.09
CA ASN A 51 0.19 12.94 6.61
C ASN A 51 0.90 12.44 7.88
N GLN A 52 2.09 11.87 7.70
CA GLN A 52 2.91 11.34 8.78
C GLN A 52 3.64 12.42 9.58
N HIS A 53 3.78 13.65 9.06
CA HIS A 53 4.32 14.77 9.83
C HIS A 53 3.45 15.05 11.05
N ARG A 54 2.12 14.98 10.89
CA ARG A 54 1.19 15.15 12.01
C ARG A 54 1.34 14.07 13.08
N VAL A 55 1.73 12.85 12.70
CA VAL A 55 2.04 11.76 13.64
C VAL A 55 3.32 12.10 14.41
N ALA A 56 4.37 12.53 13.69
CA ALA A 56 5.65 12.88 14.29
C ALA A 56 5.54 14.07 15.26
N GLU A 57 4.76 15.10 14.90
CA GLU A 57 4.49 16.27 15.74
C GLU A 57 3.80 15.88 17.05
N LYS A 58 2.75 15.04 16.98
CA LYS A 58 2.07 14.53 18.18
C LYS A 58 3.01 13.73 19.06
N ASN A 59 3.79 12.82 18.48
CA ASN A 59 4.77 12.05 19.23
C ASN A 59 5.82 12.95 19.91
N ALA A 60 6.28 14.01 19.24
CA ALA A 60 7.21 14.98 19.80
C ALA A 60 6.60 15.80 20.96
N GLN A 61 5.28 15.98 20.97
CA GLN A 61 4.53 16.59 22.06
C GLN A 61 4.21 15.62 23.21
N GLY A 62 4.64 14.35 23.12
CA GLY A 62 4.32 13.30 24.10
C GLY A 62 2.94 12.67 23.90
N GLU A 63 2.25 13.01 22.82
CA GLU A 63 0.96 12.42 22.44
C GLU A 63 1.18 11.27 21.46
N ALA A 64 1.05 10.03 21.93
CA ALA A 64 1.08 8.88 21.04
C ALA A 64 -0.20 8.81 20.20
N VAL A 65 -0.06 8.67 18.88
CA VAL A 65 -1.21 8.37 18.02
C VAL A 65 -1.72 6.95 18.35
N PRO A 66 -3.00 6.78 18.71
CA PRO A 66 -3.55 5.48 19.06
C PRO A 66 -3.39 4.44 17.95
N PHE A 67 -3.09 3.20 18.33
CA PHE A 67 -3.03 2.07 17.40
C PHE A 67 -4.33 1.91 16.58
N VAL A 68 -5.48 2.12 17.23
CA VAL A 68 -6.81 2.00 16.61
C VAL A 68 -6.99 2.97 15.44
N ASP A 69 -6.39 4.15 15.51
CA ASP A 69 -6.50 5.15 14.43
C ASP A 69 -5.78 4.67 13.17
N PHE A 70 -4.58 4.10 13.32
CA PHE A 70 -3.86 3.49 12.21
C PHE A 70 -4.58 2.24 11.69
N GLN A 71 -4.98 1.34 12.60
CA GLN A 71 -5.71 0.13 12.24
C GLN A 71 -6.95 0.46 11.38
N ARG A 72 -7.72 1.47 11.79
CA ARG A 72 -8.87 1.95 11.03
C ARG A 72 -8.46 2.55 9.70
N ALA A 73 -7.48 3.44 9.67
CA ALA A 73 -7.01 4.08 8.43
C ALA A 73 -6.59 3.05 7.38
N PHE A 74 -5.82 2.03 7.76
CA PHE A 74 -5.37 0.99 6.83
C PHE A 74 -6.50 0.03 6.45
N SER A 75 -7.31 -0.45 7.41
CA SER A 75 -8.43 -1.35 7.12
C SER A 75 -9.47 -0.69 6.21
N ASP A 76 -9.80 0.58 6.43
CA ASP A 76 -10.77 1.32 5.61
C ASP A 76 -10.26 1.48 4.17
N ARG A 77 -8.94 1.56 3.97
CA ARG A 77 -8.34 1.64 2.62
C ARG A 77 -8.36 0.29 1.90
N VAL A 78 -8.00 -0.79 2.59
CA VAL A 78 -8.10 -2.15 2.04
C VAL A 78 -9.54 -2.44 1.60
N ARG A 79 -10.51 -2.18 2.48
CA ARG A 79 -11.95 -2.39 2.23
C ARG A 79 -12.49 -1.49 1.13
N GLY A 80 -12.08 -0.23 1.11
CA GLY A 80 -12.62 0.78 0.20
C GLY A 80 -12.08 0.68 -1.22
N ILE A 81 -10.82 0.29 -1.39
CA ILE A 81 -10.19 0.17 -2.72
C ILE A 81 -10.47 -1.21 -3.32
N GLY A 82 -10.42 -2.28 -2.52
CA GLY A 82 -10.76 -3.63 -2.99
C GLY A 82 -9.70 -4.29 -3.87
N HIS A 83 -8.51 -3.71 -3.99
CA HIS A 83 -7.37 -4.35 -4.67
C HIS A 83 -6.06 -3.97 -4.00
N VAL A 84 -5.42 -4.94 -3.33
CA VAL A 84 -4.12 -4.78 -2.70
C VAL A 84 -3.04 -5.36 -3.62
N VAL A 85 -2.05 -4.53 -3.96
CA VAL A 85 -0.83 -4.92 -4.66
C VAL A 85 0.31 -4.94 -3.65
N ALA A 86 0.78 -6.13 -3.30
CA ALA A 86 1.89 -6.33 -2.37
C ALA A 86 3.22 -6.31 -3.13
N LEU A 87 4.07 -5.32 -2.81
CA LEU A 87 5.43 -5.23 -3.34
C LEU A 87 6.39 -6.06 -2.47
N MET A 88 6.77 -7.23 -2.96
CA MET A 88 7.66 -8.15 -2.25
C MET A 88 9.09 -8.01 -2.73
N SER A 89 9.99 -7.60 -1.83
CA SER A 89 11.43 -7.47 -2.08
C SER A 89 12.20 -7.62 -0.76
N PRO A 90 13.38 -8.27 -0.74
CA PRO A 90 13.96 -9.08 -1.81
C PRO A 90 13.33 -10.47 -1.94
N TRP A 91 13.52 -11.19 -3.06
CA TRP A 91 12.87 -12.50 -3.32
C TRP A 91 13.07 -13.55 -2.22
N ARG A 92 14.32 -13.72 -1.74
CA ARG A 92 14.68 -14.83 -0.84
C ARG A 92 14.29 -14.58 0.61
N ASP A 93 14.07 -13.33 1.00
CA ASP A 93 13.75 -12.94 2.37
C ASP A 93 13.02 -11.60 2.37
N PRO A 94 11.77 -11.53 1.87
CA PRO A 94 11.10 -10.27 1.63
C PRO A 94 10.93 -9.49 2.93
N GLU A 95 11.38 -8.23 2.95
CA GLU A 95 11.16 -7.37 4.11
C GLU A 95 9.66 -7.15 4.33
N TYR A 96 8.86 -7.19 3.26
CA TYR A 96 7.41 -7.12 3.27
C TYR A 96 6.75 -7.99 4.37
N ILE A 97 7.10 -9.28 4.43
CA ILE A 97 6.45 -10.22 5.36
C ILE A 97 6.87 -10.05 6.82
N LYS A 98 7.87 -9.18 7.08
CA LYS A 98 8.37 -8.86 8.42
C LYS A 98 7.71 -7.59 8.99
N ARG A 99 6.91 -6.87 8.19
CA ARG A 99 6.28 -5.60 8.59
C ARG A 99 4.85 -5.83 9.08
N VAL A 100 4.57 -5.38 10.30
CA VAL A 100 3.26 -5.54 10.94
C VAL A 100 2.09 -4.98 10.11
N TRP A 101 2.27 -3.81 9.49
CA TRP A 101 1.22 -3.18 8.69
C TRP A 101 0.99 -3.90 7.36
N CYS A 102 2.05 -4.34 6.68
CA CYS A 102 1.94 -5.16 5.47
C CYS A 102 1.19 -6.48 5.78
N ASN A 103 1.56 -7.15 6.87
CA ASN A 103 0.88 -8.37 7.30
C ASN A 103 -0.59 -8.12 7.67
N PHE A 104 -0.89 -6.98 8.31
CA PHE A 104 -2.27 -6.58 8.65
C PHE A 104 -3.11 -6.30 7.40
N GLU A 105 -2.57 -5.59 6.42
CA GLU A 105 -3.24 -5.28 5.16
C GLU A 105 -3.53 -6.56 4.37
N MET A 106 -2.52 -7.43 4.23
CA MET A 106 -2.65 -8.75 3.59
C MET A 106 -3.69 -9.62 4.29
N PHE A 107 -3.62 -9.73 5.63
CA PHE A 107 -4.59 -10.49 6.41
C PHE A 107 -6.01 -9.95 6.23
N THR A 108 -6.17 -8.62 6.25
CA THR A 108 -7.48 -7.97 6.06
C THR A 108 -8.05 -8.27 4.68
N ALA A 109 -7.23 -8.16 3.63
CA ALA A 109 -7.64 -8.45 2.25
C ALA A 109 -8.08 -9.92 2.09
N VAL A 110 -7.24 -10.86 2.54
CA VAL A 110 -7.55 -12.29 2.47
C VAL A 110 -8.80 -12.66 3.27
N THR A 111 -9.03 -12.02 4.42
CA THR A 111 -10.24 -12.25 5.24
C THR A 111 -11.52 -11.77 4.57
N LEU A 112 -11.44 -10.74 3.71
CA LEU A 112 -12.59 -10.25 2.94
C LEU A 112 -12.97 -11.21 1.80
N GLY A 113 -12.00 -11.98 1.28
CA GLY A 113 -12.19 -12.89 0.15
C GLY A 113 -12.10 -12.18 -1.21
N ASP A 114 -11.83 -12.98 -2.26
CA ASP A 114 -11.50 -12.47 -3.60
C ASP A 114 -12.62 -11.68 -4.27
N GLU A 115 -13.88 -11.91 -3.90
CA GLU A 115 -15.03 -11.13 -4.41
C GLU A 115 -15.04 -9.69 -3.88
N ALA A 116 -14.45 -9.45 -2.70
CA ALA A 116 -14.46 -8.16 -2.03
C ALA A 116 -13.10 -7.44 -2.07
N CYS A 117 -11.99 -8.19 -2.07
CA CYS A 117 -10.66 -7.62 -2.15
C CYS A 117 -9.71 -8.56 -2.90
N GLN A 118 -9.27 -8.14 -4.09
CA GLN A 118 -8.26 -8.87 -4.84
C GLN A 118 -6.88 -8.62 -4.23
N VAL A 119 -6.08 -9.68 -4.10
CA VAL A 119 -4.66 -9.60 -3.74
C VAL A 119 -3.80 -9.93 -4.95
N SER A 120 -2.82 -9.07 -5.24
CA SER A 120 -1.81 -9.31 -6.25
C SER A 120 -0.43 -9.09 -5.65
N VAL A 121 0.57 -9.80 -6.17
CA VAL A 121 1.97 -9.66 -5.76
C VAL A 121 2.76 -9.15 -6.95
N THR A 122 3.61 -8.16 -6.70
CA THR A 122 4.57 -7.64 -7.68
C THR A 122 5.95 -7.52 -7.05
N MET A 123 6.97 -7.39 -7.90
CA MET A 123 8.37 -7.29 -7.51
C MET A 123 9.06 -6.23 -8.36
N PRO A 124 10.08 -5.54 -7.83
CA PRO A 124 10.86 -4.62 -8.63
C PRO A 124 11.70 -5.38 -9.66
N PRO A 125 11.97 -4.80 -10.85
CA PRO A 125 12.78 -5.43 -11.90
C PRO A 125 14.24 -5.72 -11.51
N ALA A 126 14.72 -5.13 -10.41
CA ALA A 126 16.09 -5.24 -9.93
C ALA A 126 16.37 -6.51 -9.10
N GLU A 127 15.37 -7.38 -8.89
CA GLU A 127 15.48 -8.67 -8.20
C GLU A 127 16.21 -9.76 -9.00
#